data_AF-A0A2U1AX77-F1
#
_entry.id   AF-A0A2U1AX77-F1
#
_cell.length_a   1.000
_cell.length_b   1.000
_cell.length_c   1.000
_cell.angle_alpha   90.00
_cell.angle_beta   90.00
_cell.angle_gamma   90.00
#
_symmetry.space_group_name_H-M   'P 1'
#
loop_
_entity.id
_entity.type
_entity.pdbx_description
1 polymer ?
#
loop_
_entity_poly.entity_id
_entity_poly.type
_entity_poly.pdbx_seq_one_letter_code
_entity_poly.pdbx_strand_id
1 'polypeptide(L)'
;MKHEKLLPVLEAGCFGLLLIILAGSDTRKDSSEPLAFSMLIMGILLIAAIFLILLEACFFRTPKKRMLTLISFKDGHPYHVYEIADEDLFLFCTSKFDLNYLIIDKAFRETINQLSKPDKNSRVTVEKWRRQLRMYSQNDSAELVFLSFNFPGGNQADVLPLAAVPDFTDAAIRTMQANCPEIKIFRSRHELEQWQDSLDDTLWEEVQGKIQNLERKRRRMWKFHSKQNRPMS
;
A
#
# COMPACT_ATOMS: atom_id res chain seq x y z
N MET A 1 7.41 3.53 -15.84
CA MET A 1 6.65 2.83 -16.90
C MET A 1 5.15 3.15 -16.77
N LYS A 2 4.66 4.26 -17.34
CA LYS A 2 3.21 4.50 -17.57
C LYS A 2 2.91 5.50 -18.70
N HIS A 3 3.92 6.16 -19.32
CA HIS A 3 3.68 7.09 -20.43
C HIS A 3 3.32 6.38 -21.75
N GLU A 4 3.78 5.14 -21.96
CA GLU A 4 3.55 4.37 -23.19
C GLU A 4 2.08 3.97 -23.43
N LYS A 5 1.26 3.91 -22.37
CA LYS A 5 -0.17 3.58 -22.48
C LYS A 5 -1.06 4.82 -22.65
N LEU A 6 -0.55 6.02 -22.34
CA LEU A 6 -1.32 7.26 -22.43
C LEU A 6 -1.28 7.85 -23.84
N LEU A 7 -0.14 7.71 -24.52
CA LEU A 7 0.08 8.17 -25.89
C LEU A 7 -0.96 7.62 -26.89
N PRO A 8 -1.24 6.31 -26.96
CA PRO A 8 -2.24 5.78 -27.90
C PRO A 8 -3.68 6.21 -27.58
N VAL A 9 -4.00 6.49 -26.31
CA VAL A 9 -5.33 6.99 -25.90
C VAL A 9 -5.50 8.45 -26.32
N LEU A 10 -4.45 9.25 -26.17
CA LEU A 10 -4.44 10.65 -26.61
C LEU A 10 -4.49 10.75 -28.14
N GLU A 11 -3.75 9.90 -28.84
CA GLU A 11 -3.78 9.78 -30.31
C GLU A 11 -5.16 9.37 -30.81
N ALA A 12 -5.80 8.37 -30.19
CA ALA A 12 -7.16 7.95 -30.54
C ALA A 12 -8.19 9.05 -30.27
N GLY A 13 -8.05 9.80 -29.18
CA GLY A 13 -8.90 10.95 -28.85
C GLY A 13 -8.75 12.11 -29.85
N CYS A 14 -7.52 12.47 -30.22
CA CYS A 14 -7.24 13.46 -31.25
C CYS A 14 -7.77 13.03 -32.62
N PHE A 15 -7.61 11.75 -32.99
CA PHE A 15 -8.11 11.20 -34.24
C PHE A 15 -9.65 11.21 -34.29
N GLY A 16 -10.31 10.88 -33.17
CA GLY A 16 -11.78 10.97 -33.04
C GLY A 16 -12.30 12.41 -33.20
N LEU A 17 -11.63 13.39 -32.59
CA LEU A 17 -11.95 14.82 -32.76
C LEU A 17 -11.78 15.27 -34.23
N LEU A 18 -10.73 14.80 -34.90
CA LEU A 18 -10.43 15.15 -36.29
C LEU A 18 -11.48 14.56 -37.24
N LEU A 19 -11.95 13.33 -36.99
CA LEU A 19 -13.04 12.70 -37.73
C LEU A 19 -14.39 13.43 -37.54
N ILE A 20 -14.68 13.92 -36.32
CA ILE A 20 -15.91 14.69 -36.05
C ILE A 20 -15.87 16.04 -36.76
N ILE A 21 -14.71 16.72 -36.79
CA ILE A 21 -14.54 17.99 -37.51
C ILE A 21 -14.67 17.78 -39.03
N LEU A 22 -14.06 16.71 -39.56
CA LEU A 22 -14.16 16.37 -40.99
C LEU A 22 -15.61 16.02 -41.39
N ALA A 23 -16.31 15.20 -40.60
CA ALA A 23 -17.73 14.88 -40.82
C ALA A 23 -18.65 16.11 -40.69
N GLY A 24 -18.31 17.05 -39.80
CA GLY A 24 -18.99 18.34 -39.67
C GLY A 24 -18.71 19.32 -40.81
N SER A 25 -17.61 19.15 -41.56
CA SER A 25 -17.25 20.03 -42.67
C SER A 25 -18.02 19.72 -43.97
N ASP A 26 -18.36 18.45 -44.22
CA ASP A 26 -19.14 18.02 -45.38
C ASP A 26 -20.65 18.25 -45.23
N THR A 27 -21.17 18.19 -43.99
CA THR A 27 -22.61 18.39 -43.71
C THR A 27 -23.07 19.84 -43.80
N ARG A 28 -22.13 20.80 -43.88
CA ARG A 28 -22.43 22.24 -43.93
C ARG A 28 -22.93 22.74 -45.30
N LYS A 29 -22.93 21.90 -46.34
CA LYS A 29 -23.33 22.32 -47.68
C LYS A 29 -24.79 22.07 -48.06
N ASP A 30 -25.53 21.17 -47.40
CA ASP A 30 -26.85 20.80 -47.93
C ASP A 30 -27.90 20.24 -46.95
N SER A 31 -27.89 20.59 -45.66
CA SER A 31 -29.02 20.15 -44.81
C SER A 31 -29.45 21.13 -43.73
N SER A 32 -30.72 21.51 -43.81
CA SER A 32 -31.59 21.75 -42.67
C SER A 32 -31.79 20.44 -41.90
N GLU A 33 -31.73 20.50 -40.56
CA GLU A 33 -32.00 19.42 -39.56
C GLU A 33 -30.78 18.69 -38.93
N PRO A 34 -30.99 17.77 -37.97
CA PRO A 34 -30.69 17.89 -36.54
C PRO A 34 -29.38 17.18 -36.14
N LEU A 35 -28.64 16.64 -37.12
CA LEU A 35 -27.43 15.83 -36.90
C LEU A 35 -26.30 16.65 -36.26
N ALA A 36 -26.21 17.94 -36.60
CA ALA A 36 -25.20 18.84 -36.06
C ALA A 36 -25.22 18.91 -34.53
N PHE A 37 -26.41 18.82 -33.91
CA PHE A 37 -26.56 18.87 -32.45
C PHE A 37 -26.03 17.60 -31.77
N SER A 38 -26.33 16.42 -32.35
CA SER A 38 -25.83 15.14 -31.82
C SER A 38 -24.32 14.99 -31.92
N MET A 39 -23.71 15.47 -33.02
CA MET A 39 -22.25 15.48 -33.19
C MET A 39 -21.56 16.45 -32.23
N LEU A 40 -22.18 17.60 -31.96
CA LEU A 40 -21.67 18.58 -30.99
C LEU A 40 -21.70 18.01 -29.55
N ILE A 41 -22.77 17.32 -29.18
CA ILE A 41 -22.88 16.62 -27.89
C ILE A 41 -21.81 15.54 -27.75
N MET A 42 -21.62 14.70 -28.77
CA MET A 42 -20.58 13.66 -28.76
C MET A 42 -19.17 14.27 -28.67
N GLY A 43 -18.91 15.39 -29.34
CA GLY A 43 -17.66 16.13 -29.21
C GLY A 43 -17.43 16.68 -27.79
N ILE A 44 -18.45 17.25 -27.15
CA ILE A 44 -18.37 17.73 -25.77
C ILE A 44 -18.10 16.58 -24.79
N LEU A 45 -18.77 15.44 -24.95
CA LEU A 45 -18.56 14.25 -24.11
C LEU A 45 -17.13 13.70 -24.26
N LEU A 46 -16.59 13.69 -25.48
CA LEU A 46 -15.22 13.25 -25.74
C LEU A 46 -14.20 14.20 -25.09
N ILE A 47 -14.40 15.51 -25.20
CA ILE A 47 -13.54 16.51 -24.55
C ILE A 47 -13.61 16.37 -23.04
N ALA A 48 -14.80 16.19 -22.46
CA ALA A 48 -14.97 15.98 -21.03
C ALA A 48 -14.27 14.71 -20.55
N ALA A 49 -14.35 13.61 -21.29
CA ALA A 49 -13.64 12.37 -20.97
C ALA A 49 -12.11 12.55 -21.02
N ILE A 50 -11.58 13.23 -22.03
CA ILE A 50 -10.15 13.55 -22.13
C ILE A 50 -9.71 14.43 -20.95
N PHE A 51 -10.52 15.43 -20.60
CA PHE A 51 -10.24 16.31 -19.47
C PHE A 51 -10.25 15.56 -18.13
N LEU A 52 -11.17 14.61 -17.94
CA LEU A 52 -11.21 13.75 -16.74
C LEU A 52 -9.98 12.84 -16.65
N ILE A 53 -9.54 12.26 -17.77
CA ILE A 53 -8.31 11.44 -17.82
C ILE A 53 -7.07 12.29 -17.53
N LEU A 54 -7.01 13.52 -18.05
CA LEU A 54 -5.93 14.47 -17.77
C LEU A 54 -5.94 14.92 -16.31
N LEU A 55 -7.13 15.16 -15.73
CA LEU A 55 -7.29 15.41 -14.29
C LEU A 55 -6.79 14.22 -13.48
N GLU A 56 -7.18 13.01 -13.84
CA GLU A 56 -6.69 11.79 -13.19
C GLU A 56 -5.16 11.70 -13.28
N ALA A 57 -4.57 11.94 -14.45
CA ALA A 57 -3.11 11.90 -14.63
C ALA A 57 -2.36 13.04 -13.88
N CYS A 58 -2.94 14.23 -13.79
CA CYS A 58 -2.33 15.39 -13.12
C CYS A 58 -2.48 15.36 -11.59
N PHE A 59 -3.59 14.82 -11.08
CA PHE A 59 -3.88 14.75 -9.64
C PHE A 59 -3.45 13.43 -8.99
N PHE A 60 -3.35 12.32 -9.74
CA PHE A 60 -2.66 11.10 -9.27
C PHE A 60 -1.14 11.25 -9.40
N ARG A 61 -0.58 12.24 -8.70
CA ARG A 61 0.80 12.14 -8.24
C ARG A 61 0.81 10.93 -7.31
N THR A 62 1.34 9.79 -7.76
CA THR A 62 1.38 8.58 -6.92
C THR A 62 1.93 8.98 -5.56
N PRO A 63 1.19 8.75 -4.47
CA PRO A 63 1.67 9.08 -3.14
C PRO A 63 3.05 8.46 -2.99
N LYS A 64 4.00 9.26 -2.50
CA LYS A 64 5.37 8.80 -2.30
C LYS A 64 5.27 7.60 -1.36
N LYS A 65 5.56 6.40 -1.87
CA LYS A 65 5.51 5.15 -1.09
C LYS A 65 6.20 5.40 0.25
N ARG A 66 5.52 5.12 1.36
CA ARG A 66 6.09 5.33 2.68
C ARG A 66 7.16 4.26 2.88
N MET A 67 8.39 4.71 3.07
CA MET A 67 9.52 3.82 3.26
C MET A 67 9.73 3.58 4.76
N LEU A 68 9.89 2.32 5.13
CA LEU A 68 10.26 1.86 6.45
C LEU A 68 11.76 1.55 6.45
N THR A 69 12.42 1.81 7.57
CA THR A 69 13.81 1.39 7.81
C THR A 69 13.81 0.17 8.71
N LEU A 70 14.39 -0.93 8.24
CA LEU A 70 14.52 -2.18 9.00
C LEU A 70 16.00 -2.37 9.35
N ILE A 71 16.28 -2.65 10.61
CA ILE A 71 17.62 -2.95 11.10
C ILE A 71 17.58 -4.34 11.72
N SER A 72 18.26 -5.29 11.09
CA SER A 72 18.46 -6.63 11.62
C SER A 72 19.70 -6.63 12.50
N PHE A 73 19.57 -7.20 13.69
CA PHE A 73 20.65 -7.45 14.62
C PHE A 73 21.09 -8.91 14.52
N LYS A 74 22.34 -9.17 14.90
CA LYS A 74 22.89 -10.49 15.13
C LYS A 74 23.92 -10.38 16.25
N ASP A 75 23.79 -11.22 17.28
CA ASP A 75 24.68 -11.21 18.45
C ASP A 75 24.79 -9.82 19.12
N GLY A 76 23.69 -9.05 19.11
CA GLY A 76 23.64 -7.69 19.68
C GLY A 76 24.13 -6.56 18.77
N HIS A 77 24.75 -6.88 17.63
CA HIS A 77 25.27 -5.89 16.69
C HIS A 77 24.36 -5.73 15.48
N PRO A 78 24.24 -4.53 14.88
CA PRO A 78 23.57 -4.38 13.61
C PRO A 78 24.27 -5.26 12.58
N TYR A 79 23.50 -6.08 11.85
CA TYR A 79 23.97 -6.95 10.79
C TYR A 79 23.62 -6.38 9.41
N HIS A 80 22.34 -6.04 9.18
CA HIS A 80 21.87 -5.42 7.93
C HIS A 80 20.88 -4.29 8.17
N VAL A 81 20.90 -3.31 7.26
CA VAL A 81 19.93 -2.23 7.19
C VAL A 81 19.25 -2.26 5.82
N TYR A 82 17.92 -2.27 5.84
CA TYR A 82 17.08 -2.27 4.64
C TYR A 82 16.14 -1.08 4.67
N GLU A 83 15.77 -0.60 3.49
CA GLU A 83 14.60 0.23 3.31
C GLU A 83 13.60 -0.52 2.43
N ILE A 84 12.34 -0.56 2.87
CA ILE A 84 11.26 -1.25 2.17
C ILE A 84 10.02 -0.36 2.20
N ALA A 85 9.21 -0.39 1.13
CA ALA A 85 7.90 0.25 1.19
C ALA A 85 7.00 -0.51 2.19
N ASP A 86 6.14 0.21 2.88
CA ASP A 86 5.11 -0.36 3.75
C ASP A 86 4.25 -1.42 3.05
N GLU A 87 3.80 -1.14 1.82
CA GLU A 87 3.06 -2.07 0.97
C GLU A 87 3.83 -3.38 0.73
N ASP A 88 5.13 -3.28 0.43
CA ASP A 88 5.98 -4.42 0.12
C ASP A 88 6.21 -5.27 1.38
N LEU A 89 6.29 -4.63 2.56
CA LEU A 89 6.38 -5.34 3.84
C LEU A 89 5.11 -6.13 4.14
N PHE A 90 3.93 -5.53 3.91
CA PHE A 90 2.65 -6.21 4.09
C PHE A 90 2.53 -7.42 3.15
N LEU A 91 2.83 -7.24 1.87
CA LEU A 91 2.83 -8.34 0.89
C LEU A 91 3.80 -9.46 1.26
N PHE A 92 5.00 -9.11 1.72
CA PHE A 92 5.96 -10.08 2.23
C PHE A 92 5.38 -10.87 3.41
N CYS A 93 4.76 -10.19 4.38
CA CYS A 93 4.17 -10.85 5.55
C CYS A 93 3.01 -11.76 5.18
N THR A 94 2.14 -11.34 4.26
CA THR A 94 1.04 -12.18 3.76
C THR A 94 1.60 -13.43 3.08
N SER A 95 2.60 -13.28 2.22
CA SER A 95 3.20 -14.42 1.52
C SER A 95 4.00 -15.36 2.44
N LYS A 96 4.75 -14.80 3.39
CA LYS A 96 5.72 -15.56 4.19
C LYS A 96 5.14 -16.14 5.47
N PHE A 97 4.21 -15.41 6.09
CA PHE A 97 3.66 -15.72 7.42
C PHE A 97 2.15 -15.92 7.40
N ASP A 98 1.51 -15.98 6.22
CA ASP A 98 0.05 -16.12 6.10
C ASP A 98 -0.69 -15.02 6.88
N LEU A 99 -0.17 -13.78 6.79
CA LEU A 99 -0.78 -12.62 7.42
C LEU A 99 -2.13 -12.31 6.78
N ASN A 100 -3.16 -12.40 7.62
CA ASN A 100 -4.53 -11.99 7.35
C ASN A 100 -4.91 -10.82 8.27
N TYR A 101 -5.28 -9.69 7.68
CA TYR A 101 -5.77 -8.50 8.38
C TYR A 101 -7.10 -8.07 7.79
N LEU A 102 -8.15 -8.05 8.61
CA LEU A 102 -9.51 -7.75 8.20
C LEU A 102 -10.17 -6.82 9.19
N ILE A 103 -10.80 -5.75 8.71
CA ILE A 103 -11.71 -4.95 9.54
C ILE A 103 -12.98 -5.76 9.75
N ILE A 104 -13.36 -5.98 11.00
CA ILE A 104 -14.49 -6.82 11.39
C ILE A 104 -15.78 -6.04 11.17
N ASP A 105 -16.54 -6.48 10.19
CA ASP A 105 -17.90 -6.01 9.95
C ASP A 105 -18.93 -6.77 10.83
N LYS A 106 -20.21 -6.41 10.67
CA LYS A 106 -21.31 -7.05 11.40
C LYS A 106 -21.44 -8.54 11.07
N ALA A 107 -21.24 -8.91 9.80
CA ALA A 107 -21.39 -10.29 9.33
C ALA A 107 -20.34 -11.23 9.94
N PHE A 108 -19.09 -10.76 10.08
CA PHE A 108 -18.02 -11.51 10.71
C PHE A 108 -18.29 -11.72 12.22
N ARG A 109 -18.83 -10.71 12.91
CA ARG A 109 -19.26 -10.85 14.32
C ARG A 109 -20.35 -11.89 14.47
N GLU A 110 -21.36 -11.84 13.60
CA GLU A 110 -22.45 -12.81 13.57
C GLU A 110 -21.92 -14.22 13.31
N THR A 111 -20.99 -14.38 12.37
CA THR A 111 -20.34 -15.66 12.06
C THR A 111 -19.65 -16.25 13.28
N ILE A 112 -18.82 -15.47 14.00
CA ILE A 112 -18.15 -15.97 15.22
C ILE A 112 -19.15 -16.35 16.31
N ASN A 113 -20.25 -15.61 16.43
CA ASN A 113 -21.31 -15.94 17.39
C ASN A 113 -22.06 -17.21 16.99
N GLN A 114 -22.31 -17.41 15.69
CA GLN A 114 -23.04 -18.55 15.12
C GLN A 114 -22.24 -19.87 15.06
N LEU A 115 -20.91 -19.85 15.30
CA LEU A 115 -20.06 -21.04 15.45
C LEU A 115 -20.46 -21.87 16.69
N SER A 116 -21.65 -22.45 16.70
CA SER A 116 -22.31 -23.07 17.86
C SER A 116 -21.64 -24.36 18.33
N LYS A 117 -20.82 -25.00 17.49
CA LYS A 117 -20.01 -26.18 17.83
C LYS A 117 -18.66 -26.11 17.13
N PRO A 118 -17.68 -25.36 17.68
CA PRO A 118 -16.31 -25.53 17.22
C PRO A 118 -15.89 -26.98 17.48
N ASP A 119 -15.11 -27.56 16.57
CA ASP A 119 -14.50 -28.86 16.80
C ASP A 119 -13.62 -28.82 18.06
N LYS A 120 -13.26 -29.99 18.58
CA LYS A 120 -12.49 -30.09 19.84
C LYS A 120 -11.17 -29.30 19.78
N ASN A 121 -10.61 -29.13 18.58
CA ASN A 121 -9.33 -28.46 18.35
C ASN A 121 -9.47 -26.93 18.23
N SER A 122 -10.55 -26.40 17.67
CA SER A 122 -10.77 -24.95 17.53
C SER A 122 -11.55 -24.32 18.67
N ARG A 123 -12.11 -25.13 19.58
CA ARG A 123 -12.96 -24.65 20.70
C ARG A 123 -12.30 -23.55 21.51
N VAL A 124 -11.03 -23.73 21.90
CA VAL A 124 -10.28 -22.75 22.70
C VAL A 124 -10.13 -21.43 21.94
N THR A 125 -9.79 -21.49 20.65
CA THR A 125 -9.59 -20.32 19.79
C THR A 125 -10.90 -19.56 19.56
N VAL A 126 -12.00 -20.27 19.30
CA VAL A 126 -13.32 -19.65 19.09
C VAL A 126 -13.85 -19.03 20.39
N GLU A 127 -13.68 -19.69 21.54
CA GLU A 127 -14.04 -19.13 22.84
C GLU A 127 -13.21 -17.87 23.17
N LYS A 128 -11.92 -17.86 22.81
CA LYS A 128 -11.04 -16.69 22.92
C LYS A 128 -11.57 -15.51 22.08
N TRP A 129 -11.90 -15.74 20.81
CA TRP A 129 -12.45 -14.69 19.94
C TRP A 129 -13.78 -14.14 20.46
N ARG A 130 -14.67 -15.01 20.93
CA ARG A 130 -15.94 -14.58 21.56
C ARG A 130 -15.70 -13.71 22.79
N ARG A 131 -14.71 -14.06 23.61
CA ARG A 131 -14.34 -13.24 24.77
C ARG A 131 -13.78 -11.88 24.34
N GLN A 132 -12.90 -11.83 23.35
CA GLN A 132 -12.35 -10.59 22.80
C GLN A 132 -13.46 -9.71 22.20
N LEU A 133 -14.36 -10.29 21.40
CA LEU A 133 -15.52 -9.58 20.85
C LEU A 133 -16.38 -8.97 21.96
N ARG A 134 -16.74 -9.74 22.99
CA ARG A 134 -17.54 -9.21 24.11
C ARG A 134 -16.82 -8.10 24.88
N MET A 135 -15.51 -8.24 25.08
CA MET A 135 -14.70 -7.26 25.81
C MET A 135 -14.64 -5.93 25.07
N TYR A 136 -14.42 -5.95 23.75
CA TYR A 136 -14.29 -4.72 22.97
C TYR A 136 -15.63 -4.16 22.47
N SER A 137 -16.70 -4.97 22.42
CA SER A 137 -18.04 -4.52 22.02
C SER A 137 -18.82 -3.84 23.14
N GLN A 138 -18.27 -3.69 24.35
CA GLN A 138 -18.96 -3.00 25.46
C GLN A 138 -19.35 -1.54 25.13
N ASN A 139 -18.75 -0.95 24.09
CA ASN A 139 -19.00 0.42 23.66
C ASN A 139 -19.81 0.56 22.35
N ASP A 140 -20.36 -0.54 21.79
CA ASP A 140 -21.21 -0.65 20.57
C ASP A 140 -20.73 0.05 19.27
N SER A 141 -19.63 0.80 19.34
CA SER A 141 -19.06 1.66 18.30
C SER A 141 -17.58 1.36 18.00
N ALA A 142 -16.99 0.43 18.77
CA ALA A 142 -15.58 0.07 18.59
C ALA A 142 -15.39 -0.71 17.28
N GLU A 143 -14.70 -0.08 16.33
CA GLU A 143 -14.17 -0.76 15.15
C GLU A 143 -13.13 -1.78 15.60
N LEU A 144 -13.31 -3.03 15.17
CA LEU A 144 -12.45 -4.14 15.52
C LEU A 144 -11.77 -4.67 14.27
N VAL A 145 -10.63 -5.29 14.46
CA VAL A 145 -9.87 -5.97 13.42
C VAL A 145 -9.60 -7.40 13.83
N PHE A 146 -9.61 -8.28 12.85
CA PHE A 146 -9.12 -9.63 12.95
C PHE A 146 -7.70 -9.65 12.38
N LEU A 147 -6.75 -10.09 13.19
CA LEU A 147 -5.36 -10.26 12.80
C LEU A 147 -4.98 -11.72 13.01
N SER A 148 -4.52 -12.38 11.95
CA SER A 148 -3.97 -13.73 12.02
C SER A 148 -2.67 -13.87 11.25
N PHE A 149 -1.71 -14.62 11.78
CA PHE A 149 -0.46 -14.96 11.11
C PHE A 149 0.23 -16.15 11.81
N ASN A 150 1.07 -16.86 11.06
CA ASN A 150 1.93 -17.91 11.57
C ASN A 150 3.22 -17.34 12.17
N PHE A 151 3.66 -17.91 13.29
CA PHE A 151 4.94 -17.63 13.92
C PHE A 151 5.56 -18.92 14.50
N PRO A 152 6.84 -18.94 14.92
CA PRO A 152 7.51 -20.16 15.36
C PRO A 152 6.80 -20.91 16.51
N GLY A 153 6.01 -20.21 17.32
CA GLY A 153 5.23 -20.80 18.42
C GLY A 153 3.80 -21.24 18.05
N GLY A 154 3.40 -21.14 16.78
CA GLY A 154 2.08 -21.54 16.29
C GLY A 154 1.38 -20.46 15.45
N ASN A 155 0.06 -20.55 15.32
CA ASN A 155 -0.74 -19.51 14.68
C ASN A 155 -1.23 -18.53 15.75
N GLN A 156 -0.97 -17.23 15.54
CA GLN A 156 -1.64 -16.18 16.27
C GLN A 156 -2.88 -15.75 15.51
N ALA A 157 -4.04 -15.81 16.15
CA ALA A 157 -5.29 -15.29 15.61
C ALA A 157 -6.08 -14.57 16.70
N ASP A 158 -6.26 -13.26 16.54
CA ASP A 158 -6.82 -12.37 17.55
C ASP A 158 -7.85 -11.40 16.95
N VAL A 159 -8.87 -11.11 17.74
CA VAL A 159 -9.72 -9.94 17.56
C VAL A 159 -9.19 -8.81 18.43
N LEU A 160 -8.91 -7.66 17.82
CA LEU A 160 -8.30 -6.49 18.45
C LEU A 160 -9.10 -5.23 18.13
N PRO A 161 -9.00 -4.15 18.94
CA PRO A 161 -9.53 -2.87 18.54
C PRO A 161 -8.70 -2.30 17.38
N LEU A 162 -9.35 -1.60 16.44
CA LEU A 162 -8.67 -0.94 15.31
C LEU A 162 -7.56 0.00 15.81
N ALA A 163 -7.78 0.69 16.93
CA ALA A 163 -6.75 1.56 17.54
C ALA A 163 -5.44 0.84 17.89
N ALA A 164 -5.46 -0.49 18.13
CA ALA A 164 -4.25 -1.25 18.44
C ALA A 164 -3.49 -1.71 17.18
N VAL A 165 -4.18 -1.87 16.06
CA VAL A 165 -3.61 -2.23 14.75
C VAL A 165 -4.39 -1.45 13.69
N PRO A 166 -4.09 -0.16 13.50
CA PRO A 166 -4.92 0.76 12.73
C PRO A 166 -4.85 0.54 11.21
N ASP A 167 -3.74 -0.01 10.73
CA ASP A 167 -3.52 -0.18 9.31
C ASP A 167 -2.72 -1.46 8.99
N PHE A 168 -2.62 -1.73 7.69
CA PHE A 168 -1.88 -2.88 7.15
C PHE A 168 -0.38 -2.83 7.48
N THR A 169 0.18 -1.63 7.67
CA THR A 169 1.60 -1.45 8.03
C THR A 169 1.83 -1.91 9.46
N ASP A 170 0.96 -1.49 10.39
CA ASP A 170 0.97 -1.93 11.78
C ASP A 170 0.81 -3.47 11.88
N ALA A 171 -0.10 -4.04 11.10
CA ALA A 171 -0.28 -5.49 11.03
C ALA A 171 1.00 -6.21 10.56
N ALA A 172 1.65 -5.69 9.52
CA ALA A 172 2.90 -6.22 8.97
C ALA A 172 4.07 -6.09 9.96
N ILE A 173 4.23 -4.92 10.59
CA ILE A 173 5.27 -4.67 11.60
C ILE A 173 5.13 -5.65 12.76
N ARG A 174 3.91 -5.82 13.29
CA ARG A 174 3.65 -6.73 14.40
C ARG A 174 3.94 -8.19 14.03
N THR A 175 3.58 -8.59 12.81
CA THR A 175 3.88 -9.94 12.27
C THR A 175 5.38 -10.16 12.13
N MET A 176 6.11 -9.18 11.59
CA MET A 176 7.56 -9.24 11.47
C MET A 176 8.26 -9.32 12.82
N GLN A 177 7.85 -8.50 13.79
CA GLN A 177 8.44 -8.51 15.12
C GLN A 177 8.22 -9.84 15.86
N ALA A 178 7.07 -10.48 15.66
CA ALA A 178 6.79 -11.80 16.22
C ALA A 178 7.64 -12.92 15.58
N ASN A 179 7.94 -12.80 14.29
CA ASN A 179 8.69 -13.82 13.54
C ASN A 179 10.20 -13.58 13.51
N CYS A 180 10.63 -12.34 13.70
CA CYS A 180 12.01 -11.88 13.58
C CYS A 180 12.32 -10.89 14.72
N PRO A 181 12.47 -11.38 15.96
CA PRO A 181 12.62 -10.52 17.15
C PRO A 181 13.89 -9.68 17.12
N GLU A 182 14.90 -10.10 16.36
CA GLU A 182 16.16 -9.37 16.15
C GLU A 182 16.02 -8.23 15.13
N ILE A 183 14.85 -7.99 14.55
CA ILE A 183 14.62 -6.88 13.62
C ILE A 183 13.93 -5.73 14.34
N LYS A 184 14.53 -4.54 14.25
CA LYS A 184 13.90 -3.25 14.59
C LYS A 184 13.35 -2.60 13.33
N ILE A 185 12.15 -2.04 13.40
CA ILE A 185 11.46 -1.42 12.26
C ILE A 185 11.08 0.00 12.66
N PHE A 186 11.43 0.97 11.81
CA PHE A 186 11.17 2.39 12.03
C PHE A 186 10.35 2.93 10.87
N ARG A 187 9.28 3.65 11.19
CA ARG A 187 8.36 4.26 10.22
C ARG A 187 8.85 5.60 9.70
N SER A 188 9.83 6.18 10.38
CA SER A 188 10.38 7.48 10.05
C SER A 188 11.79 7.63 10.59
N ARG A 189 12.50 8.63 10.04
CA ARG A 189 13.80 9.04 10.58
C ARG A 189 13.69 9.55 12.02
N HIS A 190 12.58 10.22 12.35
CA HIS A 190 12.34 10.72 13.70
C HIS A 190 12.23 9.59 14.74
N GLU A 191 11.54 8.51 14.40
CA GLU A 191 11.43 7.33 15.28
C GLU A 191 12.78 6.65 15.50
N LEU A 192 13.62 6.59 14.45
CA LEU A 192 14.99 6.11 14.55
C LEU A 192 15.85 7.01 15.47
N GLU A 193 15.69 8.33 15.36
CA GLU A 193 16.40 9.30 16.19
C GLU A 193 15.95 9.26 17.65
N GLN A 194 14.65 9.06 17.92
CA GLN A 194 14.18 8.82 19.30
C GLN A 194 14.76 7.54 19.90
N TRP A 195 14.95 6.51 19.07
CA TRP A 195 15.54 5.26 19.52
C TRP A 195 17.04 5.41 19.86
N GLN A 196 17.73 6.38 19.27
CA GLN A 196 19.13 6.70 19.59
C GLN A 196 19.33 6.92 21.09
N ASP A 197 18.41 7.63 21.75
CA ASP A 197 18.52 7.97 23.17
C ASP A 197 18.52 6.73 24.08
N SER A 198 18.12 5.57 23.56
CA SER A 198 18.09 4.29 24.27
C SER A 198 19.32 3.40 24.02
N LEU A 199 20.27 3.85 23.19
CA LEU A 199 21.45 3.08 22.80
C LEU A 199 22.72 3.66 23.41
N ASP A 200 23.72 2.81 23.59
CA ASP A 200 25.07 3.30 23.82
C ASP A 200 25.64 3.94 22.53
N ASP A 201 26.60 4.86 22.71
CA ASP A 201 27.20 5.62 21.62
C ASP A 201 27.87 4.72 20.57
N THR A 202 28.46 3.60 21.01
CA THR A 202 29.20 2.69 20.13
C THR A 202 28.27 1.97 19.16
N LEU A 203 27.15 1.44 19.68
CA LEU A 203 26.13 0.76 18.91
C LEU A 203 25.42 1.73 17.95
N TRP A 204 25.20 2.96 18.39
CA TRP A 204 24.64 3.99 17.52
C TRP A 204 25.57 4.33 16.34
N GLU A 205 26.88 4.45 16.58
CA GLU A 205 27.87 4.66 15.52
C GLU A 205 27.86 3.52 14.50
N GLU A 206 27.77 2.26 14.95
CA GLU A 206 27.66 1.10 14.06
C GLU A 206 26.40 1.15 13.18
N VAL A 207 25.25 1.50 13.79
CA VAL A 207 23.97 1.67 13.09
C VAL A 207 24.07 2.78 12.04
N GLN A 208 24.57 3.96 12.42
CA GLN A 208 24.75 5.09 11.51
C GLN A 208 25.69 4.75 10.37
N GLY A 209 26.79 4.04 10.65
CA GLY A 209 27.73 3.58 9.63
C GLY A 209 27.06 2.73 8.54
N LYS A 210 26.15 1.83 8.92
CA LYS A 210 25.40 1.02 7.96
C LYS A 210 24.37 1.82 7.17
N ILE A 211 23.63 2.73 7.82
CA ILE A 211 22.67 3.60 7.15
C ILE A 211 23.38 4.46 6.10
N GLN A 212 24.50 5.09 6.47
CA GLN A 212 25.29 5.88 5.53
C GLN A 212 25.81 5.05 4.36
N ASN A 213 26.22 3.80 4.60
CA ASN A 213 26.66 2.89 3.54
C ASN A 213 25.50 2.58 2.56
N LEU A 214 24.30 2.31 3.08
CA LEU A 214 23.10 2.10 2.27
C LEU A 214 22.79 3.32 1.38
N GLU A 215 22.83 4.52 1.94
CA GLU A 215 22.64 5.76 1.19
C GLU A 215 23.71 5.98 0.12
N ARG A 216 24.99 5.68 0.42
CA ARG A 216 26.09 5.78 -0.54
C ARG A 216 25.89 4.80 -1.70
N LYS A 217 25.50 3.55 -1.43
CA LYS A 217 25.17 2.55 -2.46
C LYS A 217 24.03 3.04 -3.37
N ARG A 218 22.97 3.61 -2.78
CA ARG A 218 21.85 4.19 -3.53
C ARG A 218 22.29 5.33 -4.44
N ARG A 219 23.06 6.29 -3.92
CA ARG A 219 23.61 7.41 -4.70
C ARG A 219 24.45 6.92 -5.88
N ARG A 220 25.23 5.85 -5.71
CA ARG A 220 25.99 5.22 -6.81
C ARG A 220 25.06 4.61 -7.84
N MET A 221 24.09 3.79 -7.44
CA MET A 221 23.13 3.19 -8.38
C MET A 221 22.37 4.24 -9.20
N TRP A 222 21.91 5.32 -8.55
CA TRP A 222 21.25 6.43 -9.24
C TRP A 222 22.16 7.12 -10.26
N LYS A 223 23.44 7.34 -9.93
CA LYS A 223 24.44 7.89 -10.87
C LYS A 223 24.71 6.97 -12.07
N PHE A 224 24.65 5.65 -11.88
CA PHE A 224 24.80 4.69 -12.98
C PHE A 224 23.58 4.70 -13.91
N HIS A 225 22.37 4.67 -13.36
CA HIS A 225 21.13 4.69 -14.16
C HIS A 225 20.96 6.01 -14.92
N SER A 226 21.36 7.14 -14.32
CA SER A 226 21.30 8.44 -15.00
C SER A 226 22.36 8.61 -16.10
N LYS A 227 23.45 7.84 -16.07
CA LYS A 227 24.45 7.80 -17.14
C LYS A 227 24.02 6.92 -18.32
N GLN A 228 23.32 5.82 -18.08
CA GLN A 228 22.80 4.95 -19.14
C GLN A 228 21.65 5.59 -19.94
N ASN A 229 20.90 6.51 -19.34
CA ASN A 229 19.80 7.22 -20.00
C ASN A 229 20.21 8.54 -20.68
N ARG A 230 21.52 8.79 -20.91
CA ARG A 230 21.93 9.89 -21.79
C ARG A 230 21.81 9.43 -23.24
N PRO A 231 21.09 10.14 -24.12
CA PRO A 231 21.15 9.83 -25.54
C PRO A 231 22.60 9.99 -25.99
N MET A 232 23.12 8.99 -26.71
CA MET A 232 24.38 9.17 -27.43
C MET A 232 24.15 10.31 -28.43
N SER A 233 24.88 11.41 -28.22
CA SER A 233 25.00 12.52 -29.17
C SER A 233 25.82 12.09 -30.38
#